data_AF-A0A0D9RCI4-F1
#
_entry.id   AF-A0A0D9RCI4-F1
#
_cell.length_a   1.000
_cell.length_b   1.000
_cell.length_c   1.000
_cell.angle_alpha   90.00
_cell.angle_beta   90.00
_cell.angle_gamma   90.00
#
_symmetry.space_group_name_H-M   'P 1'
#
loop_
_entity.id
_entity.type
_entity.pdbx_description
1 polymer ?
#
loop_
_entity_poly.entity_id
_entity_poly.type
_entity_poly.pdbx_seq_one_letter_code
_entity_poly.pdbx_strand_id
1 'polypeptide(L)'
;LAGGAPGWKECRSFEVDLPSGKKRPKSLELSIFTGEKAPPNPETLLTVEETTAANPDSATGAQARPTPDGGASADLEKGPGNPEHSVTGKPPDKAASPRCHAPEGDPVGDICVRDSCSCPEAASGHPQASGSRSPDCPRCQASHERKSMGSLSPQPLPQCKRHMKQVQLLFCEDHREPICLICSLSQEHRGHRVRPIEEAALEHKKQIQKQLEHLKELRKSGEEQRSYGEGKAVNFLKQTEALKQRMQRKLQQVYHFLEQQEHVFMASLENVGQMVGQIRKAYDTRISQDITLLDALIGELETKQCQSEWDLLQDIGDILHRAKTVPLPERWTTPQEMEQKIQLLLQKLEFVEKSAKYFLETLRSEMEMFNVPELIGAQAHAVNVILDAETAYPNLIVSDDLKSVRLGNKRERLPDGPQRFDSCIVVLGSPSFLSGHHYWEVEVGDKTAWILGACKASISRKGNMTLSPENGYWVVIMMKENEYQASSVPPTRLLIKVPPKRVGIFVDYRVGSISFYNVTARSCIYTFTSCRFSEPLQPIFSPGTHDGGKNTAPLTICPVGGQGPD
;
A
#
# COMPACT_ATOMS: atom_id res chain seq x y z
N LEU A 1 31.70 -78.46 -2.10
CA LEU A 1 31.46 -77.65 -0.89
C LEU A 1 32.17 -76.33 -1.11
N ALA A 2 31.44 -75.24 -1.36
CA ALA A 2 31.99 -73.92 -1.72
C ALA A 2 30.98 -72.81 -1.37
N GLY A 3 31.44 -71.56 -1.34
CA GLY A 3 30.79 -70.42 -0.70
C GLY A 3 29.47 -69.88 -1.26
N GLY A 4 28.82 -69.07 -0.42
CA GLY A 4 28.89 -67.62 -0.63
C GLY A 4 27.75 -66.92 -1.38
N ALA A 5 26.70 -66.55 -0.63
CA ALA A 5 25.94 -65.29 -0.72
C ALA A 5 25.36 -64.76 -2.07
N PRO A 6 24.02 -64.61 -2.16
CA PRO A 6 23.35 -63.47 -2.79
C PRO A 6 23.15 -62.32 -1.78
N GLY A 7 22.86 -61.06 -2.14
CA GLY A 7 22.54 -60.49 -3.45
C GLY A 7 21.25 -59.68 -3.39
N TRP A 8 21.33 -58.35 -3.26
CA TRP A 8 20.17 -57.43 -3.19
C TRP A 8 20.03 -56.59 -4.46
N LYS A 9 18.78 -56.23 -4.80
CA LYS A 9 18.39 -55.74 -6.14
C LYS A 9 18.14 -54.22 -6.21
N GLU A 10 18.09 -53.75 -7.45
CA GLU A 10 17.72 -52.41 -7.87
C GLU A 10 16.44 -51.86 -7.22
N CYS A 11 16.39 -50.55 -7.02
CA CYS A 11 15.13 -49.80 -6.92
C CYS A 11 15.02 -48.87 -8.13
N ARG A 12 13.82 -48.82 -8.74
CA ARG A 12 13.57 -48.07 -9.97
C ARG A 12 13.38 -46.57 -9.72
N SER A 13 13.69 -45.79 -10.74
CA SER A 13 13.27 -44.39 -10.86
C SER A 13 11.73 -44.29 -10.95
N PHE A 14 11.20 -43.19 -10.43
CA PHE A 14 9.85 -42.70 -10.68
C PHE A 14 9.93 -41.23 -11.09
N GLU A 15 9.50 -40.91 -12.30
CA GLU A 15 9.17 -39.55 -12.71
C GLU A 15 7.71 -39.26 -12.33
N VAL A 16 7.42 -38.03 -11.88
CA VAL A 16 6.07 -37.48 -11.77
C VAL A 16 6.14 -35.99 -12.15
N ASP A 17 5.22 -35.55 -12.99
CA ASP A 17 5.29 -34.27 -13.71
C ASP A 17 5.11 -33.00 -12.85
N LEU A 18 5.74 -31.91 -13.30
CA LEU A 18 5.42 -30.55 -12.89
C LEU A 18 4.66 -29.82 -14.02
N PRO A 19 3.46 -29.27 -13.78
CA PRO A 19 2.67 -28.62 -14.82
C PRO A 19 3.29 -27.28 -15.28
N SER A 20 3.53 -27.18 -16.58
CA SER A 20 3.99 -25.96 -17.26
C SER A 20 2.96 -24.81 -17.19
N GLY A 21 3.39 -23.55 -17.37
CA GLY A 21 2.39 -22.53 -17.76
C GLY A 21 2.66 -21.03 -17.66
N LYS A 22 3.79 -20.52 -17.13
CA LYS A 22 4.05 -19.06 -17.13
C LYS A 22 5.47 -18.70 -17.57
N LYS A 23 5.56 -17.78 -18.54
CA LYS A 23 6.82 -17.32 -19.13
C LYS A 23 7.57 -16.40 -18.16
N ARG A 24 8.86 -16.69 -17.93
CA ARG A 24 9.82 -15.75 -17.32
C ARG A 24 9.83 -14.46 -18.17
N PRO A 25 9.79 -13.25 -17.58
CA PRO A 25 9.98 -12.02 -18.35
C PRO A 25 11.29 -12.08 -19.13
N LYS A 26 11.31 -11.61 -20.39
CA LYS A 26 12.56 -11.53 -21.15
C LYS A 26 13.49 -10.54 -20.47
N SER A 27 14.76 -10.92 -20.36
CA SER A 27 15.85 -10.04 -19.96
C SER A 27 15.91 -8.81 -20.88
N LEU A 28 16.16 -7.64 -20.28
CA LEU A 28 16.59 -6.47 -21.03
C LEU A 28 18.05 -6.68 -21.44
N GLU A 29 18.32 -6.73 -22.74
CA GLU A 29 19.69 -6.69 -23.25
C GLU A 29 20.28 -5.31 -22.99
N LEU A 30 21.28 -5.25 -22.10
CA LEU A 30 22.07 -4.06 -21.84
C LEU A 30 23.53 -4.37 -22.19
N SER A 31 24.00 -3.77 -23.29
CA SER A 31 25.34 -3.99 -23.82
C SER A 31 26.40 -3.44 -22.88
N ILE A 32 27.07 -4.32 -22.13
CA ILE A 32 28.18 -3.95 -21.25
C ILE A 32 29.41 -3.66 -22.11
N PHE A 33 29.82 -2.39 -22.15
CA PHE A 33 31.17 -2.03 -22.60
C PHE A 33 32.19 -2.55 -21.59
N THR A 34 33.10 -3.41 -22.04
CA THR A 34 34.22 -3.89 -21.24
C THR A 34 35.24 -2.78 -20.99
N GLY A 35 35.38 -2.35 -19.74
CA GLY A 35 36.45 -1.46 -19.28
C GLY A 35 37.08 -2.00 -18.00
N GLU A 36 38.35 -2.37 -18.05
CA GLU A 36 39.06 -2.97 -16.92
C GLU A 36 39.35 -1.95 -15.81
N LYS A 37 39.00 -2.30 -14.56
CA LYS A 37 39.78 -1.94 -13.36
C LYS A 37 39.36 -2.78 -12.15
N ALA A 38 40.33 -3.06 -11.29
CA ALA A 38 40.17 -3.94 -10.13
C ALA A 38 39.34 -3.29 -9.00
N PRO A 39 38.62 -4.09 -8.18
CA PRO A 39 37.85 -3.59 -7.04
C PRO A 39 38.75 -3.27 -5.84
N PRO A 40 38.47 -2.19 -5.07
CA PRO A 40 39.05 -1.98 -3.74
C PRO A 40 38.34 -2.84 -2.67
N ASN A 41 39.05 -3.15 -1.58
CA ASN A 41 38.58 -4.01 -0.49
C ASN A 41 37.67 -3.23 0.49
N PRO A 42 36.51 -3.76 0.93
CA PRO A 42 35.54 -3.00 1.72
C PRO A 42 35.49 -3.36 3.22
N GLU A 43 36.34 -2.74 4.04
CA GLU A 43 36.14 -2.68 5.50
C GLU A 43 36.41 -1.28 6.07
N THR A 44 35.62 -0.89 7.07
CA THR A 44 35.73 0.33 7.89
C THR A 44 35.53 1.68 7.16
N LEU A 45 34.33 2.27 7.31
CA LEU A 45 34.14 3.43 8.20
C LEU A 45 32.66 3.82 8.32
N LEU A 46 32.22 4.04 9.56
CA LEU A 46 30.99 4.75 9.90
C LEU A 46 31.37 6.13 10.46
N THR A 47 31.16 7.18 9.67
CA THR A 47 31.08 8.56 10.16
C THR A 47 29.91 9.25 9.48
N VAL A 48 29.03 9.84 10.29
CA VAL A 48 27.95 10.73 9.81
C VAL A 48 28.49 12.14 9.88
N GLU A 49 28.69 12.79 8.74
CA GLU A 49 28.97 14.23 8.69
C GLU A 49 27.70 15.01 8.32
N GLU A 50 27.34 15.91 9.23
CA GLU A 50 26.20 16.81 9.12
C GLU A 50 26.61 18.08 8.37
N THR A 51 26.01 18.35 7.21
CA THR A 51 26.34 19.50 6.36
C THR A 51 25.15 20.45 6.20
N THR A 52 24.85 21.19 7.27
CA THR A 52 24.02 22.39 7.20
C THR A 52 24.80 23.54 6.54
N ALA A 53 24.31 24.02 5.39
CA ALA A 53 24.90 25.18 4.74
C ALA A 53 24.51 26.48 5.47
N ALA A 54 25.49 27.23 5.96
CA ALA A 54 25.29 28.53 6.60
C ALA A 54 25.37 29.67 5.57
N ASN A 55 24.46 30.64 5.70
CA ASN A 55 24.52 31.94 5.02
C ASN A 55 24.62 33.04 6.09
N PRO A 56 25.68 33.87 6.10
CA PRO A 56 25.74 35.05 6.95
C PRO A 56 25.07 36.26 6.28
N ASP A 57 24.29 37.03 7.04
CA ASP A 57 24.61 38.43 7.35
C ASP A 57 23.55 39.03 8.31
N SER A 58 23.90 40.11 9.01
CA SER A 58 23.17 40.54 10.21
C SER A 58 22.84 42.05 10.28
N ALA A 59 21.64 42.32 10.79
CA ALA A 59 21.15 43.49 11.53
C ALA A 59 21.67 44.92 11.19
N THR A 60 20.74 45.88 10.99
CA THR A 60 20.47 47.03 11.90
C THR A 60 19.40 48.01 11.34
N GLY A 61 18.82 48.86 12.22
CA GLY A 61 17.92 49.98 11.85
C GLY A 61 16.45 49.56 11.60
N ALA A 62 15.40 49.95 12.34
CA ALA A 62 15.08 51.05 13.29
C ALA A 62 14.54 52.35 12.66
N GLN A 63 13.39 52.81 13.19
CA GLN A 63 12.60 54.00 12.81
C GLN A 63 11.87 53.89 11.45
N ALA A 64 10.73 54.55 11.19
CA ALA A 64 10.00 55.55 11.99
C ALA A 64 8.46 55.36 11.96
N ARG A 65 7.79 55.98 12.95
CA ARG A 65 6.34 56.30 12.94
C ARG A 65 6.08 57.49 12.00
N PRO A 66 4.87 57.70 11.44
CA PRO A 66 3.80 58.32 12.24
C PRO A 66 2.35 57.88 11.94
N THR A 67 1.51 57.99 12.97
CA THR A 67 0.10 58.45 12.86
C THR A 67 0.03 59.87 13.46
N PRO A 68 -0.90 60.72 13.00
CA PRO A 68 -2.25 60.79 13.58
C PRO A 68 -3.33 60.38 12.54
N ASP A 69 -4.42 59.69 12.88
CA ASP A 69 -5.45 59.93 13.92
C ASP A 69 -6.52 60.95 13.46
N GLY A 70 -7.80 60.58 13.51
CA GLY A 70 -8.84 61.22 12.68
C GLY A 70 -10.29 60.72 12.78
N GLY A 71 -10.66 59.94 13.80
CA GLY A 71 -12.07 59.59 14.12
C GLY A 71 -12.74 58.49 13.27
N ALA A 72 -13.87 57.91 13.70
CA ALA A 72 -14.57 58.10 14.98
C ALA A 72 -15.43 56.88 15.38
N SER A 73 -15.68 56.77 16.70
CA SER A 73 -16.85 56.16 17.37
C SER A 73 -17.33 54.74 17.01
N ALA A 74 -17.26 53.86 18.01
CA ALA A 74 -18.18 52.74 18.24
C ALA A 74 -19.61 53.28 18.64
N ASP A 75 -20.65 52.52 19.02
CA ASP A 75 -20.69 51.17 19.60
C ASP A 75 -22.13 50.54 19.63
N LEU A 76 -22.23 49.31 20.13
CA LEU A 76 -23.37 48.54 20.67
C LEU A 76 -24.55 48.01 19.78
N GLU A 77 -24.63 46.66 19.80
CA GLU A 77 -25.80 45.74 19.93
C GLU A 77 -27.14 45.90 19.15
N LYS A 78 -27.64 44.79 18.56
CA LYS A 78 -28.54 43.79 19.23
C LYS A 78 -29.00 42.64 18.30
N GLY A 79 -29.28 41.47 18.88
CA GLY A 79 -30.24 40.48 18.33
C GLY A 79 -29.70 39.07 18.02
N PRO A 80 -30.34 37.97 18.49
CA PRO A 80 -29.90 36.59 18.27
C PRO A 80 -30.80 35.80 17.28
N GLY A 81 -30.38 34.57 16.92
CA GLY A 81 -31.24 33.59 16.22
C GLY A 81 -30.63 32.19 16.18
N ASN A 82 -31.27 31.22 16.85
CA ASN A 82 -30.88 29.80 16.86
C ASN A 82 -31.82 28.99 15.95
N PRO A 83 -31.37 27.99 15.17
CA PRO A 83 -32.22 27.20 14.27
C PRO A 83 -32.52 25.78 14.78
N GLU A 84 -33.76 25.27 14.64
CA GLU A 84 -34.11 23.85 14.82
C GLU A 84 -35.28 23.38 13.93
N HIS A 85 -35.43 22.05 13.85
CA HIS A 85 -36.47 21.22 13.22
C HIS A 85 -36.44 21.10 11.66
N SER A 86 -36.31 19.94 10.97
CA SER A 86 -36.63 18.49 11.17
C SER A 86 -38.01 18.07 10.57
N VAL A 87 -38.30 16.83 10.07
CA VAL A 87 -37.57 15.54 10.13
C VAL A 87 -38.09 14.46 9.11
N THR A 88 -37.27 13.42 8.81
CA THR A 88 -37.57 12.05 8.26
C THR A 88 -38.21 11.76 6.86
N GLY A 89 -37.74 10.65 6.25
CA GLY A 89 -38.39 9.82 5.21
C GLY A 89 -37.47 8.67 4.72
N LYS A 90 -37.95 7.44 4.43
CA LYS A 90 -37.11 6.24 4.08
C LYS A 90 -37.52 5.50 2.77
N PRO A 91 -36.65 4.63 2.17
CA PRO A 91 -36.81 3.95 0.86
C PRO A 91 -37.32 2.48 0.98
N PRO A 92 -37.39 1.64 -0.09
CA PRO A 92 -36.28 0.71 -0.51
C PRO A 92 -36.30 0.38 -2.06
N ASP A 93 -35.65 -0.63 -2.70
CA ASP A 93 -34.54 -1.57 -2.39
C ASP A 93 -33.51 -1.67 -3.57
N LYS A 94 -33.70 -2.54 -4.58
CA LYS A 94 -32.62 -3.03 -5.50
C LYS A 94 -33.07 -3.54 -6.89
N ALA A 95 -32.07 -3.69 -7.79
CA ALA A 95 -31.75 -4.88 -8.62
C ALA A 95 -31.92 -4.88 -10.18
N ALA A 96 -30.83 -5.33 -10.84
CA ALA A 96 -30.72 -6.17 -12.05
C ALA A 96 -30.96 -5.61 -13.49
N SER A 97 -30.04 -6.00 -14.40
CA SER A 97 -30.14 -5.96 -15.89
C SER A 97 -30.70 -7.29 -16.45
N PRO A 98 -31.03 -7.42 -17.76
CA PRO A 98 -30.06 -8.04 -18.70
C PRO A 98 -30.17 -7.76 -20.25
N ARG A 99 -29.05 -8.04 -20.94
CA ARG A 99 -28.79 -8.53 -22.34
C ARG A 99 -29.83 -8.50 -23.51
N CYS A 100 -29.36 -7.90 -24.62
CA CYS A 100 -29.22 -8.41 -26.02
C CYS A 100 -30.40 -9.02 -26.84
N HIS A 101 -30.73 -8.44 -28.03
CA HIS A 101 -30.35 -8.93 -29.40
C HIS A 101 -31.13 -8.25 -30.57
N ALA A 102 -30.45 -8.14 -31.74
CA ALA A 102 -30.84 -8.10 -33.19
C ALA A 102 -32.34 -8.04 -33.65
N PRO A 103 -32.69 -7.52 -34.87
CA PRO A 103 -31.93 -7.65 -36.13
C PRO A 103 -31.91 -6.41 -37.10
N GLU A 104 -31.46 -6.64 -38.34
CA GLU A 104 -31.16 -5.67 -39.42
C GLU A 104 -32.35 -5.31 -40.33
N GLY A 105 -32.24 -4.20 -41.09
CA GLY A 105 -33.16 -3.84 -42.19
C GLY A 105 -33.06 -2.37 -42.63
N ASP A 106 -32.33 -2.11 -43.72
CA ASP A 106 -32.08 -0.78 -44.33
C ASP A 106 -32.79 -0.71 -45.73
N PRO A 107 -32.95 0.44 -46.44
CA PRO A 107 -32.33 1.75 -46.22
C PRO A 107 -33.24 3.00 -46.44
N VAL A 108 -32.58 4.18 -46.53
CA VAL A 108 -33.02 5.52 -47.00
C VAL A 108 -33.55 6.49 -45.93
N GLY A 109 -32.75 7.53 -45.61
CA GLY A 109 -33.20 8.65 -44.76
C GLY A 109 -32.12 9.59 -44.19
N ASP A 110 -31.17 10.08 -44.99
CA ASP A 110 -30.05 10.91 -44.51
C ASP A 110 -30.45 12.26 -43.88
N ILE A 111 -30.34 12.39 -42.55
CA ILE A 111 -30.04 13.65 -41.86
C ILE A 111 -29.08 13.38 -40.68
N CYS A 112 -27.77 13.49 -40.91
CA CYS A 112 -26.76 13.37 -39.86
C CYS A 112 -26.09 14.72 -39.53
N VAL A 113 -26.03 15.07 -38.24
CA VAL A 113 -25.48 16.35 -37.76
C VAL A 113 -23.97 16.22 -37.54
N ARG A 114 -23.19 17.02 -38.28
CA ARG A 114 -21.74 17.18 -38.06
C ARG A 114 -21.46 17.90 -36.74
N ASP A 115 -20.52 17.36 -35.96
CA ASP A 115 -19.18 17.94 -35.86
C ASP A 115 -18.16 16.91 -35.29
N SER A 116 -17.36 16.35 -36.20
CA SER A 116 -16.13 15.60 -35.93
C SER A 116 -15.34 15.48 -37.23
N CYS A 117 -14.17 16.11 -37.32
CA CYS A 117 -13.22 15.89 -38.40
C CYS A 117 -11.86 15.55 -37.78
N SER A 118 -11.47 14.28 -37.93
CA SER A 118 -10.17 13.77 -37.48
C SER A 118 -9.32 13.41 -38.68
N CYS A 119 -8.13 14.00 -38.80
CA CYS A 119 -7.12 13.59 -39.76
C CYS A 119 -6.04 12.76 -39.04
N PRO A 120 -5.61 11.60 -39.58
CA PRO A 120 -4.56 10.80 -38.96
C PRO A 120 -3.17 11.37 -39.27
N GLU A 121 -2.25 11.28 -38.31
CA GLU A 121 -0.83 11.59 -38.51
C GLU A 121 -0.06 10.38 -39.04
N ALA A 122 1.00 10.65 -39.82
CA ALA A 122 2.10 9.72 -40.09
C ALA A 122 3.42 10.50 -39.96
N ALA A 123 4.44 9.90 -39.34
CA ALA A 123 5.56 10.64 -38.76
C ALA A 123 6.86 10.64 -39.58
N SER A 124 7.55 11.78 -39.64
CA SER A 124 9.02 11.97 -39.47
C SER A 124 9.47 13.36 -39.97
N GLY A 125 10.69 13.81 -39.62
CA GLY A 125 11.47 14.64 -40.56
C GLY A 125 12.09 15.98 -40.13
N HIS A 126 11.73 16.57 -38.98
CA HIS A 126 12.34 17.84 -38.49
C HIS A 126 12.07 19.09 -39.41
N PRO A 127 12.54 20.34 -39.13
CA PRO A 127 11.65 21.50 -39.24
C PRO A 127 12.03 22.59 -40.26
N GLN A 128 11.02 23.27 -40.84
CA GLN A 128 10.95 24.74 -40.85
C GLN A 128 9.61 25.34 -41.37
N ALA A 129 9.26 26.49 -40.76
CA ALA A 129 8.59 27.65 -41.36
C ALA A 129 7.14 27.59 -41.91
N SER A 130 6.55 28.81 -41.98
CA SER A 130 5.39 29.23 -42.78
C SER A 130 4.11 28.38 -42.73
N GLY A 131 3.13 28.83 -41.94
CA GLY A 131 1.77 28.32 -42.01
C GLY A 131 1.05 28.74 -43.29
N SER A 132 0.74 27.78 -44.16
CA SER A 132 -0.21 27.92 -45.27
C SER A 132 -1.56 27.32 -44.88
N ARG A 133 -2.67 27.96 -45.30
CA ARG A 133 -4.03 27.45 -45.09
C ARG A 133 -4.51 26.76 -46.36
N SER A 134 -4.98 25.52 -46.26
CA SER A 134 -5.60 24.83 -47.40
C SER A 134 -6.91 25.52 -47.82
N PRO A 135 -7.19 25.74 -49.12
CA PRO A 135 -8.41 26.42 -49.58
C PRO A 135 -9.69 25.58 -49.46
N ASP A 136 -9.56 24.25 -49.42
CA ASP A 136 -10.60 23.32 -49.89
C ASP A 136 -11.54 22.83 -48.79
N CYS A 137 -12.24 23.76 -48.14
CA CYS A 137 -13.41 23.45 -47.31
C CYS A 137 -14.66 24.22 -47.79
N PRO A 138 -15.57 23.58 -48.55
CA PRO A 138 -16.79 24.22 -49.05
C PRO A 138 -17.68 24.83 -47.95
N ARG A 139 -17.64 24.27 -46.73
CA ARG A 139 -18.43 24.77 -45.58
C ARG A 139 -17.87 26.08 -44.99
N CYS A 140 -16.61 26.42 -45.25
CA CYS A 140 -15.96 27.65 -44.79
C CYS A 140 -16.03 28.79 -45.81
N GLN A 141 -16.25 28.48 -47.10
CA GLN A 141 -16.46 29.49 -48.14
C GLN A 141 -17.88 30.09 -48.03
N ALA A 142 -18.89 29.24 -47.76
CA ALA A 142 -20.29 29.62 -47.63
C ALA A 142 -20.60 30.65 -46.51
N SER A 143 -19.70 30.85 -45.55
CA SER A 143 -19.85 31.86 -44.48
C SER A 143 -19.23 33.22 -44.81
N HIS A 144 -18.47 33.35 -45.90
CA HIS A 144 -17.84 34.62 -46.31
C HIS A 144 -18.68 35.45 -47.30
N GLU A 145 -19.56 34.81 -48.10
CA GLU A 145 -20.36 35.51 -49.13
C GLU A 145 -21.58 36.27 -48.57
N ARG A 146 -21.84 36.20 -47.25
CA ARG A 146 -22.90 37.01 -46.59
C ARG A 146 -22.39 38.32 -45.96
N LYS A 147 -21.28 38.86 -46.46
CA LYS A 147 -20.95 40.30 -46.32
C LYS A 147 -21.31 41.04 -47.60
N SER A 148 -22.62 41.12 -47.87
CA SER A 148 -23.16 42.00 -48.91
C SER A 148 -22.71 43.44 -48.64
N MET A 149 -22.38 44.18 -49.72
CA MET A 149 -22.10 45.60 -49.62
C MET A 149 -23.28 46.35 -48.98
N GLY A 150 -22.98 47.31 -48.11
CA GLY A 150 -23.98 48.22 -47.56
C GLY A 150 -24.53 49.14 -48.64
N SER A 151 -25.51 48.65 -49.41
CA SER A 151 -26.30 49.47 -50.33
C SER A 151 -26.99 50.57 -49.52
N LEU A 152 -26.54 51.81 -49.68
CA LEU A 152 -27.14 53.01 -49.09
C LEU A 152 -28.42 53.42 -49.83
N SER A 153 -29.32 52.45 -50.01
CA SER A 153 -30.71 52.69 -50.37
C SER A 153 -31.53 52.68 -49.07
N PRO A 154 -32.24 53.76 -48.71
CA PRO A 154 -33.10 53.76 -47.54
C PRO A 154 -34.18 52.68 -47.68
N GLN A 155 -34.13 51.63 -46.84
CA GLN A 155 -35.26 50.70 -46.78
C GLN A 155 -36.51 51.48 -46.34
N PRO A 156 -37.66 51.28 -47.01
CA PRO A 156 -38.88 52.00 -46.67
C PRO A 156 -39.26 51.73 -45.21
N LEU A 157 -39.36 52.80 -44.42
CA LEU A 157 -39.66 52.75 -42.99
C LEU A 157 -40.91 51.89 -42.72
N PRO A 158 -40.92 51.06 -41.65
CA PRO A 158 -42.01 50.12 -41.39
C PRO A 158 -43.39 50.80 -41.40
N GLN A 159 -44.31 50.27 -42.20
CA GLN A 159 -45.61 50.89 -42.45
C GLN A 159 -46.70 50.28 -41.55
N CYS A 160 -47.43 51.13 -40.84
CA CYS A 160 -48.51 50.71 -39.96
C CYS A 160 -49.67 50.10 -40.76
N LYS A 161 -49.93 48.81 -40.53
CA LYS A 161 -51.01 48.04 -41.19
C LYS A 161 -52.42 48.59 -40.91
N ARG A 162 -52.62 49.28 -39.77
CA ARG A 162 -53.92 49.83 -39.35
C ARG A 162 -54.21 51.23 -39.91
N HIS A 163 -53.17 51.99 -40.26
CA HIS A 163 -53.31 53.43 -40.54
C HIS A 163 -52.62 53.81 -41.86
N MET A 164 -53.24 53.42 -42.99
CA MET A 164 -52.95 53.94 -44.35
C MET A 164 -51.47 54.20 -44.67
N LYS A 165 -50.62 53.19 -44.45
CA LYS A 165 -49.16 53.21 -44.71
C LYS A 165 -48.35 54.25 -43.90
N GLN A 166 -48.91 54.85 -42.86
CA GLN A 166 -48.19 55.74 -41.92
C GLN A 166 -46.97 55.04 -41.33
N VAL A 167 -45.83 55.73 -41.29
CA VAL A 167 -44.56 55.19 -40.81
C VAL A 167 -44.55 54.97 -39.29
N GLN A 168 -44.01 53.83 -38.85
CA GLN A 168 -43.87 53.47 -37.44
C GLN A 168 -42.59 54.09 -36.85
N LEU A 169 -42.60 55.42 -36.71
CA LEU A 169 -41.49 56.21 -36.15
C LEU A 169 -41.48 56.26 -34.61
N LEU A 170 -42.41 55.59 -33.95
CA LEU A 170 -42.52 55.56 -32.49
C LEU A 170 -42.39 54.12 -31.98
N PHE A 171 -42.07 53.96 -30.70
CA PHE A 171 -42.02 52.68 -30.00
C PHE A 171 -42.76 52.79 -28.68
N CYS A 172 -43.64 51.83 -28.40
CA CYS A 172 -44.36 51.73 -27.13
C CYS A 172 -43.57 50.83 -26.18
N GLU A 173 -43.04 51.36 -25.08
CA GLU A 173 -42.21 50.57 -24.15
C GLU A 173 -43.02 49.49 -23.42
N ASP A 174 -44.29 49.78 -23.09
CA ASP A 174 -45.20 48.87 -22.40
C ASP A 174 -45.58 47.64 -23.25
N HIS A 175 -45.89 47.85 -24.54
CA HIS A 175 -46.20 46.77 -25.49
C HIS A 175 -44.96 46.20 -26.21
N ARG A 176 -43.81 46.88 -26.11
CA ARG A 176 -42.53 46.53 -26.75
C ARG A 176 -42.58 46.44 -28.28
N GLU A 177 -43.41 47.27 -28.91
CA GLU A 177 -43.66 47.25 -30.35
C GLU A 177 -43.50 48.63 -31.02
N PRO A 178 -43.11 48.69 -32.31
CA PRO A 178 -43.07 49.93 -33.07
C PRO A 178 -44.48 50.34 -33.55
N ILE A 179 -44.83 51.61 -33.37
CA ILE A 179 -46.16 52.17 -33.66
C ILE A 179 -46.07 53.47 -34.47
N CYS A 180 -47.16 53.86 -35.14
CA CYS A 180 -47.24 55.16 -35.81
C CYS A 180 -47.93 56.22 -34.93
N LEU A 181 -47.84 57.49 -35.32
CA LEU A 181 -48.39 58.63 -34.59
C LEU A 181 -49.91 58.50 -34.31
N ILE A 182 -50.68 57.85 -35.20
CA ILE A 182 -52.12 57.62 -35.01
C ILE A 182 -52.38 56.50 -33.99
N CYS A 183 -51.50 55.48 -33.90
CA CYS A 183 -51.59 54.47 -32.85
C CYS A 183 -51.35 55.08 -31.46
N SER A 184 -50.35 55.96 -31.29
CA SER A 184 -50.06 56.61 -30.01
C SER A 184 -51.18 57.54 -29.50
N LEU A 185 -52.10 57.96 -30.38
CA LEU A 185 -53.29 58.75 -30.02
C LEU A 185 -54.55 57.88 -29.78
N SER A 186 -54.48 56.58 -30.07
CA SER A 186 -55.59 55.66 -29.83
C SER A 186 -55.76 55.32 -28.35
N GLN A 187 -56.94 54.83 -27.97
CA GLN A 187 -57.21 54.38 -26.59
C GLN A 187 -56.28 53.23 -26.14
N GLU A 188 -55.77 52.44 -27.09
CA GLU A 188 -54.94 51.24 -26.91
C GLU A 188 -53.50 51.55 -26.44
N HIS A 189 -53.02 52.78 -26.64
CA HIS A 189 -51.72 53.25 -26.14
C HIS A 189 -51.88 54.49 -25.23
N ARG A 190 -53.09 54.80 -24.77
CA ARG A 190 -53.40 56.06 -24.06
C ARG A 190 -52.77 56.07 -22.66
N GLY A 191 -51.67 56.81 -22.53
CA GLY A 191 -50.90 56.91 -21.28
C GLY A 191 -49.71 55.96 -21.19
N HIS A 192 -49.46 55.17 -22.23
CA HIS A 192 -48.27 54.33 -22.34
C HIS A 192 -47.03 55.19 -22.64
N ARG A 193 -45.84 54.68 -22.26
CA ARG A 193 -44.57 55.34 -22.49
C ARG A 193 -44.15 55.13 -23.94
N VAL A 194 -44.35 56.17 -24.75
CA VAL A 194 -44.00 56.18 -26.17
C VAL A 194 -42.79 57.09 -26.42
N ARG A 195 -41.82 56.61 -27.20
CA ARG A 195 -40.61 57.34 -27.62
C ARG A 195 -40.39 57.24 -29.13
N PRO A 196 -39.56 58.11 -29.74
CA PRO A 196 -39.02 57.88 -31.09
C PRO A 196 -38.36 56.51 -31.20
N ILE A 197 -38.55 55.83 -32.34
CA ILE A 197 -38.02 54.48 -32.56
C ILE A 197 -36.48 54.47 -32.55
N GLU A 198 -35.84 55.57 -32.95
CA GLU A 198 -34.39 55.77 -32.92
C GLU A 198 -33.86 55.80 -31.48
N GLU A 199 -34.56 56.47 -30.55
CA GLU A 199 -34.19 56.53 -29.13
C GLU A 199 -34.35 55.16 -28.45
N ALA A 200 -35.50 54.50 -28.68
CA ALA A 200 -35.76 53.18 -28.13
C ALA A 200 -34.77 52.13 -28.68
N ALA A 201 -34.46 52.18 -29.98
CA ALA A 201 -33.45 51.32 -30.59
C ALA A 201 -32.04 51.62 -30.08
N LEU A 202 -31.70 52.88 -29.77
CA LEU A 202 -30.43 53.25 -29.15
C LEU A 202 -30.31 52.68 -27.73
N GLU A 203 -31.36 52.78 -26.91
CA GLU A 203 -31.36 52.24 -25.55
C GLU A 203 -31.31 50.70 -25.53
N HIS A 204 -32.07 50.04 -26.40
CA HIS A 204 -31.97 48.58 -26.57
C HIS A 204 -30.58 48.15 -27.08
N LYS A 205 -29.91 48.93 -27.94
CA LYS A 205 -28.51 48.69 -28.33
C LYS A 205 -27.55 48.82 -27.14
N LYS A 206 -27.72 49.81 -26.25
CA LYS A 206 -26.92 49.91 -25.00
C LYS A 206 -27.13 48.69 -24.11
N GLN A 207 -28.37 48.25 -23.90
CA GLN A 207 -28.66 47.08 -23.07
C GLN A 207 -28.09 45.79 -23.69
N ILE A 208 -28.17 45.63 -25.02
CA ILE A 208 -27.51 44.52 -25.73
C ILE A 208 -25.99 44.58 -25.54
N GLN A 209 -25.37 45.75 -25.69
CA GLN A 209 -23.93 45.93 -25.48
C GLN A 209 -23.51 45.55 -24.04
N LYS A 210 -24.24 46.01 -23.03
CA LYS A 210 -24.03 45.66 -21.61
C LYS A 210 -24.12 44.16 -21.35
N GLN A 211 -25.10 43.48 -21.95
CA GLN A 211 -25.22 42.01 -21.84
C GLN A 211 -24.09 41.29 -22.60
N LEU A 212 -23.68 41.80 -23.76
CA LEU A 212 -22.54 41.26 -24.50
C LEU A 212 -21.21 41.44 -23.77
N GLU A 213 -21.04 42.51 -23.00
CA GLU A 213 -19.88 42.74 -22.13
C GLU A 213 -19.87 41.74 -20.97
N HIS A 214 -20.96 41.66 -20.21
CA HIS A 214 -21.11 40.68 -19.12
C HIS A 214 -20.89 39.23 -19.57
N LEU A 215 -21.44 38.83 -20.73
CA LEU A 215 -21.25 37.49 -21.28
C LEU A 215 -19.80 37.23 -21.75
N LYS A 216 -19.05 38.25 -22.18
CA LYS A 216 -17.61 38.12 -22.48
C LYS A 216 -16.79 37.95 -21.20
N GLU A 217 -17.13 38.67 -20.14
CA GLU A 217 -16.48 38.53 -18.83
C GLU A 217 -16.70 37.14 -18.22
N LEU A 218 -17.95 36.65 -18.23
CA LEU A 218 -18.27 35.28 -17.81
C LEU A 218 -17.53 34.23 -18.65
N ARG A 219 -17.43 34.43 -19.97
CA ARG A 219 -16.68 33.52 -20.84
C ARG A 219 -15.18 33.53 -20.51
N LYS A 220 -14.58 34.71 -20.29
CA LYS A 220 -13.17 34.86 -19.88
C LYS A 220 -12.89 34.17 -18.54
N SER A 221 -13.78 34.33 -17.55
CA SER A 221 -13.67 33.62 -16.27
C SER A 221 -13.80 32.09 -16.44
N GLY A 222 -14.68 31.62 -17.33
CA GLY A 222 -14.77 30.20 -17.70
C GLY A 222 -13.53 29.65 -18.42
N GLU A 223 -12.91 30.46 -19.29
CA GLU A 223 -11.64 30.15 -19.95
C GLU A 223 -10.50 30.04 -18.91
N GLU A 224 -10.41 30.99 -17.97
CA GLU A 224 -9.45 30.97 -16.85
C GLU A 224 -9.64 29.75 -15.93
N GLN A 225 -10.88 29.42 -15.56
CA GLN A 225 -11.18 28.24 -14.74
C GLN A 225 -10.89 26.92 -15.47
N ARG A 226 -11.10 26.85 -16.80
CA ARG A 226 -10.68 25.69 -17.60
C ARG A 226 -9.16 25.49 -17.51
N SER A 227 -8.36 26.53 -17.78
CA SER A 227 -6.91 26.44 -17.72
C SER A 227 -6.38 26.16 -16.31
N TYR A 228 -7.03 26.68 -15.27
CA TYR A 228 -6.71 26.36 -13.87
C TYR A 228 -7.01 24.90 -13.51
N GLY A 229 -8.16 24.38 -13.92
CA GLY A 229 -8.56 22.98 -13.72
C GLY A 229 -7.64 22.00 -14.45
N GLU A 230 -7.33 22.29 -15.71
CA GLU A 230 -6.39 21.53 -16.53
C GLU A 230 -4.97 21.55 -15.93
N GLY A 231 -4.48 22.72 -15.51
CA GLY A 231 -3.20 22.87 -14.82
C GLY A 231 -3.14 22.06 -13.51
N LYS A 232 -4.23 22.01 -12.73
CA LYS A 232 -4.32 21.15 -11.55
C LYS A 232 -4.32 19.67 -11.90
N ALA A 233 -5.08 19.24 -12.92
CA ALA A 233 -5.09 17.84 -13.37
C ALA A 233 -3.70 17.38 -13.83
N VAL A 234 -3.01 18.18 -14.64
CA VAL A 234 -1.63 17.93 -15.07
C VAL A 234 -0.65 17.86 -13.88
N ASN A 235 -0.82 18.69 -12.86
CA ASN A 235 0.02 18.64 -11.67
C ASN A 235 -0.22 17.39 -10.81
N PHE A 236 -1.48 16.91 -10.67
CA PHE A 236 -1.75 15.62 -10.02
C PHE A 236 -1.16 14.44 -10.81
N LEU A 237 -1.30 14.43 -12.15
CA LEU A 237 -0.69 13.41 -13.00
C LEU A 237 0.84 13.35 -12.85
N LYS A 238 1.51 14.52 -12.79
CA LYS A 238 2.96 14.61 -12.51
C LYS A 238 3.32 14.04 -11.13
N GLN A 239 2.52 14.29 -10.10
CA GLN A 239 2.74 13.75 -8.76
C GLN A 239 2.59 12.21 -8.74
N THR A 240 1.54 11.67 -9.37
CA THR A 240 1.32 10.22 -9.47
C THR A 240 2.46 9.53 -10.22
N GLU A 241 2.92 10.08 -11.34
CA GLU A 241 4.05 9.52 -12.09
C GLU A 241 5.37 9.59 -11.30
N ALA A 242 5.62 10.70 -10.58
CA ALA A 242 6.79 10.82 -9.71
C ALA A 242 6.79 9.79 -8.56
N LEU A 243 5.63 9.50 -7.98
CA LEU A 243 5.46 8.44 -6.96
C LEU A 243 5.72 7.05 -7.55
N LYS A 244 5.14 6.75 -8.72
CA LYS A 244 5.39 5.51 -9.48
C LYS A 244 6.89 5.31 -9.76
N GLN A 245 7.57 6.31 -10.30
CA GLN A 245 9.01 6.26 -10.57
C GLN A 245 9.87 6.17 -9.29
N ARG A 246 9.40 6.70 -8.16
CA ARG A 246 10.07 6.56 -6.85
C ARG A 246 9.96 5.13 -6.33
N MET A 247 8.79 4.51 -6.44
CA MET A 247 8.57 3.11 -6.06
C MET A 247 9.35 2.15 -6.97
N GLN A 248 9.29 2.33 -8.28
CA GLN A 248 10.01 1.49 -9.25
C GLN A 248 11.53 1.49 -8.99
N ARG A 249 12.14 2.65 -8.77
CA ARG A 249 13.57 2.75 -8.40
C ARG A 249 13.90 2.04 -7.09
N LYS A 250 13.01 2.07 -6.10
CA LYS A 250 13.21 1.37 -4.82
C LYS A 250 13.12 -0.14 -4.96
N LEU A 251 12.18 -0.65 -5.76
CA LEU A 251 12.11 -2.08 -6.08
C LEU A 251 13.33 -2.54 -6.89
N GLN A 252 13.77 -1.76 -7.88
CA GLN A 252 15.00 -2.04 -8.65
C GLN A 252 16.25 -2.11 -7.76
N GLN A 253 16.37 -1.24 -6.75
CA GLN A 253 17.46 -1.32 -5.77
C GLN A 253 17.44 -2.63 -4.96
N VAL A 254 16.26 -3.13 -4.60
CA VAL A 254 16.12 -4.43 -3.88
C VAL A 254 16.46 -5.60 -4.81
N TYR A 255 15.93 -5.64 -6.04
CA TYR A 255 16.23 -6.72 -6.98
C TYR A 255 17.72 -6.79 -7.30
N HIS A 256 18.35 -5.65 -7.62
CA HIS A 256 19.78 -5.63 -7.94
C HIS A 256 20.67 -6.05 -6.77
N PHE A 257 20.29 -5.70 -5.52
CA PHE A 257 20.97 -6.20 -4.34
C PHE A 257 20.86 -7.73 -4.20
N LEU A 258 19.66 -8.29 -4.39
CA LEU A 258 19.43 -9.74 -4.32
C LEU A 258 20.19 -10.51 -5.41
N GLU A 259 20.20 -10.00 -6.64
CA GLU A 259 20.99 -10.54 -7.76
C GLU A 259 22.50 -10.57 -7.45
N GLN A 260 23.03 -9.52 -6.82
CA GLN A 260 24.43 -9.50 -6.36
C GLN A 260 24.69 -10.56 -5.26
N GLN A 261 23.79 -10.70 -4.28
CA GLN A 261 23.95 -11.71 -3.22
C GLN A 261 23.86 -13.14 -3.76
N GLU A 262 22.94 -13.40 -4.70
CA GLU A 262 22.84 -14.68 -5.42
C GLU A 262 24.15 -15.00 -6.15
N HIS A 263 24.69 -14.06 -6.94
CA HIS A 263 25.95 -14.24 -7.66
C HIS A 263 27.13 -14.53 -6.72
N VAL A 264 27.27 -13.81 -5.60
CA VAL A 264 28.34 -14.02 -4.61
C VAL A 264 28.20 -15.38 -3.91
N PHE A 265 26.98 -15.85 -3.65
CA PHE A 265 26.73 -17.17 -3.07
C PHE A 265 27.01 -18.29 -4.07
N MET A 266 26.55 -18.17 -5.32
CA MET A 266 26.81 -19.15 -6.38
C MET A 266 28.30 -19.29 -6.69
N ALA A 267 29.05 -18.18 -6.81
CA ALA A 267 30.50 -18.22 -6.97
C ALA A 267 31.22 -18.88 -5.75
N SER A 268 30.66 -18.74 -4.54
CA SER A 268 31.17 -19.45 -3.35
C SER A 268 30.94 -20.96 -3.44
N LEU A 269 29.78 -21.40 -3.94
CA LEU A 269 29.46 -22.82 -4.17
C LEU A 269 30.37 -23.42 -5.25
N GLU A 270 30.57 -22.71 -6.36
CA GLU A 270 31.44 -23.15 -7.45
C GLU A 270 32.90 -23.32 -7.00
N ASN A 271 33.44 -22.41 -6.19
CA ASN A 271 34.78 -22.53 -5.65
C ASN A 271 34.97 -23.81 -4.81
N VAL A 272 33.99 -24.15 -3.98
CA VAL A 272 34.02 -25.37 -3.16
C VAL A 272 33.80 -26.62 -4.01
N GLY A 273 32.91 -26.57 -5.01
CA GLY A 273 32.74 -27.65 -5.98
C GLY A 273 34.02 -27.97 -6.77
N GLN A 274 34.73 -26.93 -7.23
CA GLN A 274 36.03 -27.06 -7.90
C GLN A 274 37.08 -27.68 -6.97
N MET A 275 37.18 -27.20 -5.72
CA MET A 275 38.08 -27.74 -4.70
C MET A 275 37.80 -29.22 -4.40
N VAL A 276 36.56 -29.59 -4.15
CA VAL A 276 36.15 -30.99 -3.92
C VAL A 276 36.49 -31.87 -5.13
N GLY A 277 36.24 -31.37 -6.35
CA GLY A 277 36.59 -32.05 -7.60
C GLY A 277 38.11 -32.27 -7.76
N GLN A 278 38.92 -31.26 -7.45
CA GLN A 278 40.39 -31.35 -7.49
C GLN A 278 40.94 -32.36 -6.48
N ILE A 279 40.50 -32.26 -5.21
CA ILE A 279 40.91 -33.17 -4.13
C ILE A 279 40.53 -34.62 -4.48
N ARG A 280 39.27 -34.84 -4.91
CA ARG A 280 38.78 -36.15 -5.35
C ARG A 280 39.64 -36.70 -6.48
N LYS A 281 39.86 -35.95 -7.56
CA LYS A 281 40.64 -36.41 -8.72
C LYS A 281 42.09 -36.71 -8.36
N ALA A 282 42.70 -35.92 -7.49
CA ALA A 282 44.07 -36.14 -7.04
C ALA A 282 44.20 -37.44 -6.21
N TYR A 283 43.26 -37.70 -5.30
CA TYR A 283 43.21 -38.96 -4.55
C TYR A 283 42.94 -40.16 -5.48
N ASP A 284 41.91 -40.07 -6.33
CA ASP A 284 41.49 -41.07 -7.32
C ASP A 284 42.66 -41.51 -8.23
N THR A 285 43.52 -40.57 -8.62
CA THR A 285 44.74 -40.86 -9.40
C THR A 285 45.78 -41.66 -8.59
N ARG A 286 46.03 -41.31 -7.33
CA ARG A 286 47.03 -41.99 -6.48
C ARG A 286 46.57 -43.37 -6.04
N ILE A 287 45.34 -43.50 -5.57
CA ILE A 287 44.79 -44.79 -5.15
C ILE A 287 44.69 -45.78 -6.33
N SER A 288 44.43 -45.29 -7.54
CA SER A 288 44.50 -46.12 -8.76
C SER A 288 45.92 -46.59 -9.07
N GLN A 289 46.94 -45.75 -8.84
CA GLN A 289 48.35 -46.15 -9.01
C GLN A 289 48.74 -47.24 -8.02
N ASP A 290 48.38 -47.09 -6.73
CA ASP A 290 48.60 -48.10 -5.69
C ASP A 290 47.93 -49.44 -6.05
N ILE A 291 46.69 -49.40 -6.53
CA ILE A 291 45.95 -50.59 -6.98
C ILE A 291 46.64 -51.24 -8.19
N THR A 292 47.02 -50.48 -9.22
CA THR A 292 47.71 -51.07 -10.39
C THR A 292 49.07 -51.69 -10.06
N LEU A 293 49.76 -51.20 -9.02
CA LEU A 293 50.99 -51.82 -8.52
C LEU A 293 50.70 -53.17 -7.83
N LEU A 294 49.60 -53.26 -7.07
CA LEU A 294 49.15 -54.52 -6.49
C LEU A 294 48.69 -55.52 -7.57
N ASP A 295 47.90 -55.08 -8.55
CA ASP A 295 47.45 -55.93 -9.66
C ASP A 295 48.64 -56.49 -10.46
N ALA A 296 49.69 -55.69 -10.68
CA ALA A 296 50.92 -56.13 -11.33
C ALA A 296 51.66 -57.20 -10.50
N LEU A 297 51.83 -56.99 -9.19
CA LEU A 297 52.47 -57.96 -8.29
C LEU A 297 51.65 -59.25 -8.12
N ILE A 298 50.31 -59.17 -8.17
CA ILE A 298 49.42 -60.34 -8.22
C ILE A 298 49.67 -61.12 -9.52
N GLY A 299 49.66 -60.45 -10.68
CA GLY A 299 49.93 -61.10 -11.97
C GLY A 299 51.34 -61.72 -12.08
N GLU A 300 52.35 -61.09 -11.48
CA GLU A 300 53.70 -61.69 -11.37
C GLU A 300 53.69 -63.00 -10.56
N LEU A 301 52.99 -63.03 -9.42
CA LEU A 301 52.89 -64.22 -8.57
C LEU A 301 52.04 -65.33 -9.21
N GLU A 302 50.92 -64.98 -9.84
CA GLU A 302 50.06 -65.92 -10.58
C GLU A 302 50.79 -66.54 -11.78
N THR A 303 51.51 -65.74 -12.57
CA THR A 303 52.29 -66.27 -13.71
C THR A 303 53.45 -67.15 -13.25
N LYS A 304 54.09 -66.84 -12.11
CA LYS A 304 55.12 -67.71 -11.50
C LYS A 304 54.58 -69.06 -11.04
N GLN A 305 53.32 -69.13 -10.60
CA GLN A 305 52.69 -70.40 -10.21
C GLN A 305 52.53 -71.40 -11.37
N CYS A 306 52.57 -70.93 -12.63
CA CYS A 306 52.46 -71.77 -13.82
C CYS A 306 53.81 -72.10 -14.50
N GLN A 307 54.95 -71.73 -13.91
CA GLN A 307 56.28 -71.93 -14.50
C GLN A 307 56.94 -73.26 -14.10
N SER A 308 58.04 -73.61 -14.78
CA SER A 308 58.86 -74.76 -14.38
C SER A 308 59.59 -74.49 -13.06
N GLU A 309 60.00 -75.55 -12.35
CA GLU A 309 60.76 -75.43 -11.10
C GLU A 309 62.04 -74.59 -11.26
N TRP A 310 62.67 -74.64 -12.44
CA TRP A 310 63.88 -73.85 -12.75
C TRP A 310 63.58 -72.38 -13.02
N ASP A 311 62.50 -72.07 -13.74
CA ASP A 311 62.15 -70.69 -14.12
C ASP A 311 61.51 -69.93 -12.95
N LEU A 312 60.85 -70.66 -12.04
CA LEU A 312 60.36 -70.14 -10.76
C LEU A 312 61.53 -69.68 -9.87
N LEU A 313 62.59 -70.50 -9.73
CA LEU A 313 63.63 -70.27 -8.72
C LEU A 313 64.65 -69.15 -9.07
N GLN A 314 64.62 -68.59 -10.28
CA GLN A 314 65.57 -67.56 -10.71
C GLN A 314 65.35 -66.18 -10.05
N ASP A 315 64.10 -65.78 -9.84
CA ASP A 315 63.71 -64.39 -9.51
C ASP A 315 62.63 -64.28 -8.41
N ILE A 316 61.97 -65.38 -8.03
CA ILE A 316 60.88 -65.41 -7.03
C ILE A 316 61.26 -64.77 -5.68
N GLY A 317 62.54 -64.80 -5.32
CA GLY A 317 63.05 -64.13 -4.11
C GLY A 317 62.88 -62.60 -4.13
N ASP A 318 63.05 -61.95 -5.29
CA ASP A 318 62.80 -60.52 -5.42
C ASP A 318 61.29 -60.23 -5.50
N ILE A 319 60.54 -61.00 -6.29
CA ILE A 319 59.08 -60.83 -6.42
C ILE A 319 58.38 -60.95 -5.05
N LEU A 320 58.75 -61.96 -4.24
CA LEU A 320 58.26 -62.11 -2.87
C LEU A 320 58.73 -60.98 -1.94
N HIS A 321 59.93 -60.43 -2.13
CA HIS A 321 60.40 -59.26 -1.39
C HIS A 321 59.57 -58.02 -1.74
N ARG A 322 59.32 -57.74 -3.03
CA ARG A 322 58.47 -56.64 -3.50
C ARG A 322 57.05 -56.78 -2.97
N ALA A 323 56.43 -57.96 -3.11
CA ALA A 323 55.09 -58.24 -2.60
C ALA A 323 54.96 -58.10 -1.07
N LYS A 324 56.05 -58.35 -0.32
CA LYS A 324 56.11 -58.16 1.14
C LYS A 324 56.40 -56.72 1.58
N THR A 325 56.94 -55.88 0.70
CA THR A 325 57.38 -54.50 1.01
C THR A 325 56.58 -53.41 0.29
N VAL A 326 55.61 -53.78 -0.55
CA VAL A 326 54.70 -52.87 -1.23
C VAL A 326 53.97 -51.95 -0.22
N PRO A 327 53.86 -50.63 -0.48
CA PRO A 327 53.09 -49.73 0.36
C PRO A 327 51.62 -50.16 0.47
N LEU A 328 51.00 -49.91 1.63
CA LEU A 328 49.55 -50.04 1.75
C LEU A 328 48.88 -48.89 0.97
N PRO A 329 47.86 -49.17 0.14
CA PRO A 329 47.19 -48.14 -0.65
C PRO A 329 46.65 -46.96 0.17
N GLU A 330 46.71 -45.75 -0.37
CA GLU A 330 46.41 -44.52 0.37
C GLU A 330 44.98 -44.50 0.94
N ARG A 331 44.86 -44.29 2.25
CA ARG A 331 43.56 -44.18 2.92
C ARG A 331 43.01 -42.76 2.82
N TRP A 332 41.81 -42.61 2.24
CA TRP A 332 41.07 -41.33 2.26
C TRP A 332 41.03 -40.72 3.67
N THR A 333 41.42 -39.44 3.74
CA THR A 333 41.25 -38.57 4.90
C THR A 333 40.68 -37.25 4.40
N THR A 334 39.54 -36.82 4.96
CA THR A 334 38.88 -35.57 4.54
C THR A 334 39.78 -34.37 4.90
N PRO A 335 40.17 -33.51 3.93
CA PRO A 335 40.99 -32.35 4.25
C PRO A 335 40.21 -31.28 5.03
N GLN A 336 40.80 -30.75 6.10
CA GLN A 336 40.14 -29.79 6.99
C GLN A 336 39.63 -28.53 6.27
N GLU A 337 40.30 -28.08 5.21
CA GLU A 337 39.85 -26.94 4.38
C GLU A 337 38.50 -27.21 3.71
N MET A 338 38.23 -28.47 3.31
CA MET A 338 36.94 -28.86 2.72
C MET A 338 35.82 -28.74 3.76
N GLU A 339 36.05 -29.24 4.97
CA GLU A 339 35.07 -29.16 6.08
C GLU A 339 34.79 -27.71 6.47
N GLN A 340 35.84 -26.89 6.64
CA GLN A 340 35.72 -25.47 6.96
C GLN A 340 34.93 -24.68 5.90
N LYS A 341 35.21 -24.89 4.60
CA LYS A 341 34.49 -24.17 3.54
C LYS A 341 33.04 -24.64 3.38
N ILE A 342 32.75 -25.93 3.56
CA ILE A 342 31.36 -26.44 3.57
C ILE A 342 30.60 -25.88 4.78
N GLN A 343 31.21 -25.86 5.96
CA GLN A 343 30.60 -25.27 7.16
C GLN A 343 30.29 -23.78 6.99
N LEU A 344 31.20 -23.02 6.37
CA LEU A 344 30.98 -21.60 6.05
C LEU A 344 29.84 -21.39 5.04
N LEU A 345 29.69 -22.28 4.04
CA LEU A 345 28.56 -22.24 3.11
C LEU A 345 27.22 -22.52 3.80
N LEU A 346 27.17 -23.50 4.71
CA LEU A 346 25.97 -23.79 5.51
C LEU A 346 25.59 -22.62 6.41
N GLN A 347 26.56 -21.99 7.08
CA GLN A 347 26.32 -20.78 7.89
C GLN A 347 25.80 -19.60 7.04
N LYS A 348 26.35 -19.40 5.83
CA LYS A 348 25.83 -18.40 4.87
C LYS A 348 24.39 -18.71 4.44
N LEU A 349 24.07 -19.97 4.15
CA LEU A 349 22.72 -20.39 3.77
C LEU A 349 21.72 -20.16 4.92
N GLU A 350 22.02 -20.63 6.13
CA GLU A 350 21.19 -20.40 7.32
C GLU A 350 20.94 -18.91 7.59
N PHE A 351 21.95 -18.06 7.39
CA PHE A 351 21.80 -16.61 7.51
C PHE A 351 20.83 -16.05 6.46
N VAL A 352 21.02 -16.40 5.18
CA VAL A 352 20.16 -15.97 4.07
C VAL A 352 18.71 -16.43 4.28
N GLU A 353 18.48 -17.68 4.67
CA GLU A 353 17.13 -18.21 4.95
C GLU A 353 16.44 -17.47 6.09
N LYS A 354 17.13 -17.26 7.21
CA LYS A 354 16.57 -16.56 8.39
C LYS A 354 16.28 -15.09 8.07
N SER A 355 17.18 -14.41 7.37
CA SER A 355 17.00 -13.01 6.95
C SER A 355 15.90 -12.84 5.89
N ALA A 356 15.83 -13.72 4.89
CA ALA A 356 14.80 -13.69 3.87
C ALA A 356 13.41 -13.99 4.45
N LYS A 357 13.32 -14.98 5.35
CA LYS A 357 12.08 -15.27 6.08
C LYS A 357 11.61 -14.05 6.88
N TYR A 358 12.48 -13.50 7.72
CA TYR A 358 12.16 -12.30 8.52
C TYR A 358 11.72 -11.12 7.65
N PHE A 359 12.46 -10.81 6.58
CA PHE A 359 12.11 -9.73 5.65
C PHE A 359 10.74 -9.94 5.01
N LEU A 360 10.44 -11.14 4.52
CA LEU A 360 9.16 -11.45 3.87
C LEU A 360 7.98 -11.47 4.85
N GLU A 361 8.18 -11.92 6.10
CA GLU A 361 7.15 -11.92 7.14
C GLU A 361 6.87 -10.51 7.66
N THR A 362 7.91 -9.71 7.95
CA THR A 362 7.76 -8.31 8.35
C THR A 362 7.14 -7.46 7.25
N LEU A 363 7.65 -7.52 6.01
CA LEU A 363 7.12 -6.74 4.89
C LEU A 363 5.67 -7.12 4.58
N ARG A 364 5.31 -8.41 4.66
CA ARG A 364 3.91 -8.85 4.54
C ARG A 364 3.03 -8.25 5.63
N SER A 365 3.46 -8.33 6.89
CA SER A 365 2.69 -7.81 8.02
C SER A 365 2.49 -6.29 7.94
N GLU A 366 3.53 -5.54 7.56
CA GLU A 366 3.42 -4.09 7.29
C GLU A 366 2.53 -3.78 6.08
N MET A 367 2.59 -4.59 5.01
CA MET A 367 1.70 -4.43 3.85
C MET A 367 0.23 -4.76 4.15
N GLU A 368 -0.03 -5.73 5.04
CA GLU A 368 -1.38 -6.08 5.45
C GLU A 368 -2.08 -4.95 6.23
N MET A 369 -1.32 -4.02 6.85
CA MET A 369 -1.86 -2.80 7.48
C MET A 369 -2.58 -1.87 6.49
N PHE A 370 -2.33 -1.95 5.17
CA PHE A 370 -3.06 -1.18 4.15
C PHE A 370 -4.38 -1.83 3.71
N ASN A 371 -4.62 -3.10 4.05
CA ASN A 371 -5.86 -3.82 3.74
C ASN A 371 -6.90 -3.72 4.86
N VAL A 372 -6.48 -3.20 6.02
CA VAL A 372 -7.28 -3.00 7.23
C VAL A 372 -8.01 -1.66 7.13
N PRO A 373 -9.25 -1.52 7.64
CA PRO A 373 -9.93 -0.22 7.66
C PRO A 373 -9.10 0.88 8.34
N GLU A 374 -9.21 2.11 7.84
CA GLU A 374 -8.71 3.26 8.61
C GLU A 374 -9.39 3.31 9.99
N LEU A 375 -8.73 3.90 10.98
CA LEU A 375 -9.22 3.99 12.37
C LEU A 375 -10.69 4.46 12.47
N ILE A 376 -11.10 5.41 11.62
CA ILE A 376 -12.48 5.94 11.56
C ILE A 376 -13.48 4.87 11.09
N GLY A 377 -13.07 4.00 10.15
CA GLY A 377 -13.87 2.86 9.68
C GLY A 377 -14.00 1.75 10.72
N ALA A 378 -12.95 1.52 11.53
CA ALA A 378 -13.03 0.62 12.68
C ALA A 378 -13.93 1.19 13.80
N GLN A 379 -13.80 2.48 14.09
CA GLN A 379 -14.62 3.22 15.07
C GLN A 379 -16.12 3.21 14.74
N ALA A 380 -16.51 3.08 13.46
CA ALA A 380 -17.91 2.89 13.05
C ALA A 380 -18.55 1.57 13.54
N HIS A 381 -17.75 0.64 14.08
CA HIS A 381 -18.18 -0.63 14.67
C HIS A 381 -18.02 -0.66 16.20
N ALA A 382 -17.99 0.50 16.85
CA ALA A 382 -17.83 0.63 18.31
C ALA A 382 -18.94 -0.09 19.10
N VAL A 383 -18.55 -0.99 19.99
CA VAL A 383 -19.43 -1.73 20.90
C VAL A 383 -19.14 -1.39 22.36
N ASN A 384 -20.18 -1.39 23.18
CA ASN A 384 -20.09 -1.10 24.60
C ASN A 384 -19.57 -2.33 25.38
N VAL A 385 -18.27 -2.35 25.68
CA VAL A 385 -17.63 -3.43 26.46
C VAL A 385 -17.60 -3.08 27.95
N ILE A 386 -17.92 -4.05 28.81
CA ILE A 386 -17.76 -3.96 30.28
C ILE A 386 -16.94 -5.15 30.80
N LEU A 387 -16.30 -4.97 31.95
CA LEU A 387 -15.42 -5.95 32.58
C LEU A 387 -16.20 -7.01 33.36
N ASP A 388 -15.90 -8.28 33.12
CA ASP A 388 -16.46 -9.42 33.85
C ASP A 388 -15.69 -9.64 35.16
N ALA A 389 -16.20 -9.06 36.24
CA ALA A 389 -15.62 -9.14 37.58
C ALA A 389 -15.67 -10.56 38.20
N GLU A 390 -16.44 -11.51 37.65
CA GLU A 390 -16.42 -12.91 38.09
C GLU A 390 -15.23 -13.68 37.52
N THR A 391 -14.77 -13.33 36.30
CA THR A 391 -13.55 -13.89 35.70
C THR A 391 -12.26 -13.34 36.29
N ALA A 392 -12.29 -12.14 36.88
CA ALA A 392 -11.11 -11.40 37.28
C ALA A 392 -10.17 -12.19 38.23
N TYR A 393 -8.86 -12.12 37.98
CA TYR A 393 -7.82 -12.60 38.89
C TYR A 393 -8.02 -12.05 40.31
N PRO A 394 -7.89 -12.86 41.39
CA PRO A 394 -8.37 -12.47 42.73
C PRO A 394 -7.84 -11.17 43.34
N ASN A 395 -6.70 -10.63 42.89
CA ASN A 395 -6.17 -9.33 43.38
C ASN A 395 -6.44 -8.16 42.41
N LEU A 396 -7.26 -8.34 41.37
CA LEU A 396 -7.69 -7.23 40.51
C LEU A 396 -8.85 -6.48 41.16
N ILE A 397 -8.84 -5.16 41.01
CA ILE A 397 -9.90 -4.27 41.45
C ILE A 397 -10.51 -3.64 40.21
N VAL A 398 -11.81 -3.88 40.04
CA VAL A 398 -12.67 -3.33 38.99
C VAL A 398 -13.48 -2.17 39.59
N SER A 399 -13.75 -1.13 38.81
CA SER A 399 -14.59 0.01 39.21
C SER A 399 -16.10 -0.31 39.15
N ASP A 400 -16.91 0.48 39.87
CA ASP A 400 -18.37 0.27 40.00
C ASP A 400 -19.12 0.35 38.65
N ASP A 401 -18.57 1.08 37.66
CA ASP A 401 -19.08 1.19 36.29
C ASP A 401 -18.64 0.02 35.37
N LEU A 402 -17.84 -0.91 35.89
CA LEU A 402 -17.19 -2.01 35.18
C LEU A 402 -16.36 -1.57 33.96
N LYS A 403 -15.82 -0.34 33.94
CA LYS A 403 -14.97 0.18 32.85
C LYS A 403 -13.47 0.15 33.15
N SER A 404 -13.07 0.25 34.42
CA SER A 404 -11.67 0.36 34.81
C SER A 404 -11.18 -0.84 35.61
N VAL A 405 -9.96 -1.29 35.36
CA VAL A 405 -9.30 -2.36 36.13
C VAL A 405 -7.85 -2.01 36.49
N ARG A 406 -7.50 -2.19 37.76
CA ARG A 406 -6.11 -2.07 38.28
C ARG A 406 -5.73 -3.31 39.09
N LEU A 407 -4.43 -3.55 39.24
CA LEU A 407 -3.93 -4.52 40.21
C LEU A 407 -3.97 -3.91 41.62
N GLY A 408 -4.68 -4.56 42.54
CA GLY A 408 -4.68 -4.26 43.96
C GLY A 408 -3.50 -4.90 44.71
N ASN A 409 -3.49 -4.70 46.03
CA ASN A 409 -2.56 -5.32 46.96
C ASN A 409 -3.08 -6.69 47.40
N LYS A 410 -2.19 -7.57 47.88
CA LYS A 410 -2.52 -8.92 48.39
C LYS A 410 -3.54 -8.99 49.57
N ARG A 411 -3.96 -7.84 50.10
CA ARG A 411 -5.00 -7.71 51.15
C ARG A 411 -6.39 -7.44 50.57
N GLU A 412 -6.47 -7.00 49.31
CA GLU A 412 -7.70 -6.61 48.61
C GLU A 412 -8.22 -7.79 47.75
N ARG A 413 -8.15 -9.02 48.29
CA ARG A 413 -8.44 -10.26 47.54
C ARG A 413 -9.94 -10.54 47.47
N LEU A 414 -10.47 -10.67 46.26
CA LEU A 414 -11.85 -11.10 45.98
C LEU A 414 -12.07 -12.57 46.35
N PRO A 415 -13.32 -13.00 46.66
CA PRO A 415 -13.63 -14.40 46.93
C PRO A 415 -13.28 -15.31 45.75
N ASP A 416 -12.63 -16.44 46.03
CA ASP A 416 -12.25 -17.42 45.02
C ASP A 416 -13.50 -18.07 44.39
N GLY A 417 -13.45 -18.34 43.09
CA GLY A 417 -14.58 -18.91 42.33
C GLY A 417 -14.11 -19.62 41.05
N PRO A 418 -14.88 -20.59 40.52
CA PRO A 418 -14.41 -21.50 39.48
C PRO A 418 -14.13 -20.84 38.12
N GLN A 419 -14.70 -19.65 37.86
CA GLN A 419 -14.47 -18.88 36.62
C GLN A 419 -13.26 -17.96 36.68
N ARG A 420 -12.66 -17.75 37.87
CA ARG A 420 -11.50 -16.86 38.04
C ARG A 420 -10.26 -17.46 37.40
N PHE A 421 -9.41 -16.59 36.87
CA PHE A 421 -8.03 -16.97 36.57
C PHE A 421 -7.22 -17.06 37.87
N ASP A 422 -6.77 -18.26 38.23
CA ASP A 422 -5.93 -18.47 39.42
C ASP A 422 -4.46 -18.08 39.17
N SER A 423 -4.02 -18.17 37.91
CA SER A 423 -2.59 -18.21 37.54
C SER A 423 -2.10 -17.01 36.74
N CYS A 424 -2.98 -16.11 36.30
CA CYS A 424 -2.65 -14.99 35.41
C CYS A 424 -3.42 -13.72 35.81
N ILE A 425 -2.75 -12.57 35.75
CA ILE A 425 -3.31 -11.27 36.15
C ILE A 425 -4.20 -10.72 35.03
N VAL A 426 -5.34 -11.37 34.77
CA VAL A 426 -6.24 -11.04 33.66
C VAL A 426 -7.70 -10.94 34.12
N VAL A 427 -8.51 -10.27 33.30
CA VAL A 427 -9.97 -10.19 33.39
C VAL A 427 -10.54 -10.19 31.97
N LEU A 428 -11.74 -10.75 31.77
CA LEU A 428 -12.43 -10.70 30.49
C LEU A 428 -13.34 -9.47 30.37
N GLY A 429 -13.74 -9.17 29.13
CA GLY A 429 -14.89 -8.33 28.85
C GLY A 429 -16.11 -9.12 28.39
N SER A 430 -17.27 -8.49 28.52
CA SER A 430 -18.51 -8.85 27.83
C SER A 430 -18.99 -7.65 27.00
N PRO A 431 -19.77 -7.85 25.92
CA PRO A 431 -20.31 -9.13 25.41
C PRO A 431 -19.27 -10.02 24.73
N SER A 432 -19.70 -11.22 24.32
CA SER A 432 -18.93 -12.11 23.44
C SER A 432 -19.39 -12.01 21.98
N PHE A 433 -18.48 -12.27 21.04
CA PHE A 433 -18.66 -12.04 19.61
C PHE A 433 -18.66 -13.36 18.83
N LEU A 434 -19.83 -13.70 18.25
CA LEU A 434 -20.03 -14.90 17.43
C LEU A 434 -19.89 -14.67 15.92
N SER A 435 -20.05 -13.41 15.47
CA SER A 435 -19.95 -12.98 14.07
C SER A 435 -19.93 -11.45 13.97
N GLY A 436 -19.64 -10.91 12.78
CA GLY A 436 -19.70 -9.47 12.51
C GLY A 436 -18.37 -8.74 12.71
N HIS A 437 -18.46 -7.42 12.87
CA HIS A 437 -17.31 -6.54 13.14
C HIS A 437 -17.55 -5.81 14.46
N HIS A 438 -16.54 -5.76 15.33
CA HIS A 438 -16.65 -5.18 16.68
C HIS A 438 -15.41 -4.36 17.01
N TYR A 439 -15.60 -3.22 17.67
CA TYR A 439 -14.52 -2.32 18.04
C TYR A 439 -14.66 -1.79 19.47
N TRP A 440 -13.55 -1.67 20.20
CA TRP A 440 -13.51 -0.97 21.48
C TRP A 440 -12.15 -0.31 21.72
N GLU A 441 -12.13 0.69 22.59
CA GLU A 441 -10.91 1.43 22.95
C GLU A 441 -10.59 1.30 24.43
N VAL A 442 -9.30 1.32 24.76
CA VAL A 442 -8.78 1.30 26.13
C VAL A 442 -7.73 2.39 26.29
N GLU A 443 -7.96 3.30 27.23
CA GLU A 443 -6.92 4.20 27.72
C GLU A 443 -5.95 3.39 28.60
N VAL A 444 -4.67 3.42 28.22
CA VAL A 444 -3.54 2.84 28.95
C VAL A 444 -2.68 3.93 29.60
N GLY A 445 -2.83 5.19 29.21
CA GLY A 445 -2.12 6.32 29.79
C GLY A 445 -0.59 6.16 29.72
N ASP A 446 0.09 6.35 30.84
CA ASP A 446 1.55 6.23 31.00
C ASP A 446 1.97 4.91 31.66
N LYS A 447 1.16 3.84 31.51
CA LYS A 447 1.44 2.51 32.05
C LYS A 447 2.66 1.86 31.38
N THR A 448 3.52 1.21 32.18
CA THR A 448 4.73 0.54 31.67
C THR A 448 4.51 -0.90 31.23
N ALA A 449 3.41 -1.56 31.65
CA ALA A 449 3.09 -2.93 31.20
C ALA A 449 1.58 -3.21 31.20
N TRP A 450 1.10 -3.92 30.18
CA TRP A 450 -0.30 -4.35 30.02
C TRP A 450 -0.46 -5.41 28.93
N ILE A 451 -1.62 -6.06 28.90
CA ILE A 451 -2.06 -6.96 27.82
C ILE A 451 -3.46 -6.52 27.37
N LEU A 452 -3.66 -6.39 26.06
CA LEU A 452 -4.94 -6.04 25.44
C LEU A 452 -5.20 -6.91 24.20
N GLY A 453 -6.46 -7.29 23.98
CA GLY A 453 -6.87 -7.94 22.73
C GLY A 453 -8.13 -8.77 22.91
N ALA A 454 -8.23 -9.86 22.14
CA ALA A 454 -9.33 -10.82 22.23
C ALA A 454 -8.81 -12.24 22.48
N CYS A 455 -9.64 -13.05 23.13
CA CYS A 455 -9.40 -14.46 23.35
C CYS A 455 -10.62 -15.31 22.99
N LYS A 456 -10.41 -16.61 22.84
CA LYS A 456 -11.48 -17.62 22.80
C LYS A 456 -12.26 -17.65 24.12
N ALA A 457 -13.56 -17.93 24.08
CA ALA A 457 -14.36 -18.08 25.30
C ALA A 457 -14.02 -19.36 26.09
N SER A 458 -13.60 -20.44 25.42
CA SER A 458 -13.31 -21.74 26.06
C SER A 458 -11.94 -21.85 26.75
N ILE A 459 -11.15 -20.78 26.80
CA ILE A 459 -9.78 -20.81 27.35
C ILE A 459 -9.68 -21.36 28.77
N SER A 460 -8.59 -22.10 29.05
CA SER A 460 -8.29 -22.59 30.40
C SER A 460 -8.09 -21.42 31.36
N ARG A 461 -8.80 -21.48 32.48
CA ARG A 461 -8.68 -20.51 33.59
C ARG A 461 -7.56 -20.84 34.57
N LYS A 462 -6.90 -21.99 34.40
CA LYS A 462 -5.93 -22.56 35.35
C LYS A 462 -4.67 -23.07 34.66
N GLY A 463 -3.54 -22.98 35.35
CA GLY A 463 -2.23 -23.40 34.84
C GLY A 463 -1.43 -22.25 34.21
N ASN A 464 -0.21 -22.53 33.77
CA ASN A 464 0.61 -21.54 33.08
C ASN A 464 0.05 -21.26 31.67
N MET A 465 -0.05 -19.99 31.29
CA MET A 465 -0.84 -19.54 30.15
C MET A 465 0.07 -18.96 29.05
N THR A 466 0.53 -19.81 28.14
CA THR A 466 1.28 -19.36 26.96
C THR A 466 0.36 -18.61 26.00
N LEU A 467 0.51 -17.29 25.93
CA LEU A 467 -0.29 -16.43 25.06
C LEU A 467 0.07 -16.67 23.58
N SER A 468 -0.76 -17.44 22.88
CA SER A 468 -0.66 -17.69 21.43
C SER A 468 -2.03 -17.91 20.78
N PRO A 469 -2.19 -17.68 19.46
CA PRO A 469 -3.38 -18.04 18.70
C PRO A 469 -3.78 -19.52 18.83
N GLU A 470 -2.80 -20.42 18.96
CA GLU A 470 -3.02 -21.87 19.16
C GLU A 470 -3.77 -22.14 20.47
N ASN A 471 -3.41 -21.41 21.54
CA ASN A 471 -4.10 -21.44 22.83
C ASN A 471 -5.31 -20.49 22.89
N GLY A 472 -5.65 -19.81 21.79
CA GLY A 472 -6.81 -18.93 21.68
C GLY A 472 -6.59 -17.47 22.09
N TYR A 473 -5.38 -16.93 21.96
CA TYR A 473 -5.05 -15.54 22.33
C TYR A 473 -4.49 -14.72 21.16
N TRP A 474 -5.17 -13.63 20.85
CA TRP A 474 -4.75 -12.61 19.88
C TRP A 474 -4.64 -11.28 20.61
N VAL A 475 -3.46 -11.03 21.18
CA VAL A 475 -3.21 -9.90 22.09
C VAL A 475 -1.93 -9.16 21.71
N VAL A 476 -1.93 -7.86 21.99
CA VAL A 476 -0.72 -7.03 22.07
C VAL A 476 -0.34 -6.88 23.54
N ILE A 477 0.96 -7.02 23.80
CA ILE A 477 1.57 -7.04 25.13
C ILE A 477 2.60 -5.91 25.18
N MET A 478 2.47 -5.02 26.17
CA MET A 478 3.55 -4.11 26.57
C MET A 478 4.33 -4.78 27.70
N MET A 479 5.60 -5.08 27.45
CA MET A 479 6.48 -5.81 28.38
C MET A 479 7.17 -4.88 29.38
N LYS A 480 7.53 -3.68 28.90
CA LYS A 480 8.10 -2.54 29.63
C LYS A 480 7.92 -1.28 28.78
N GLU A 481 8.37 -0.13 29.29
CA GLU A 481 8.44 1.11 28.53
C GLU A 481 9.11 0.90 27.14
N ASN A 482 8.40 1.32 26.09
CA ASN A 482 8.79 1.21 24.67
C ASN A 482 9.07 -0.21 24.12
N GLU A 483 8.74 -1.29 24.84
CA GLU A 483 8.86 -2.67 24.32
C GLU A 483 7.50 -3.37 24.20
N TYR A 484 7.04 -3.50 22.96
CA TYR A 484 5.74 -4.06 22.58
C TYR A 484 5.92 -5.31 21.72
N GLN A 485 5.03 -6.29 21.89
CA GLN A 485 4.96 -7.49 21.03
C GLN A 485 3.53 -7.98 20.82
N ALA A 486 3.27 -8.62 19.68
CA ALA A 486 2.07 -9.41 19.45
C ALA A 486 2.26 -10.86 19.93
N SER A 487 1.18 -11.53 20.35
CA SER A 487 1.18 -12.95 20.78
C SER A 487 1.33 -13.98 19.65
N SER A 488 1.90 -13.60 18.51
CA SER A 488 2.24 -14.53 17.41
C SER A 488 3.28 -15.59 17.83
N VAL A 489 3.45 -16.62 17.00
CA VAL A 489 4.43 -17.70 17.23
C VAL A 489 5.38 -17.77 16.02
N PRO A 490 6.66 -17.34 16.14
CA PRO A 490 7.27 -16.66 17.28
C PRO A 490 6.70 -15.24 17.52
N PRO A 491 6.83 -14.67 18.73
CA PRO A 491 6.29 -13.34 19.05
C PRO A 491 6.87 -12.22 18.18
N THR A 492 6.00 -11.49 17.47
CA THR A 492 6.37 -10.37 16.62
C THR A 492 6.59 -9.12 17.48
N ARG A 493 7.84 -8.63 17.54
CA ARG A 493 8.16 -7.33 18.17
C ARG A 493 7.62 -6.18 17.34
N LEU A 494 7.10 -5.15 18.00
CA LEU A 494 6.38 -4.03 17.36
C LEU A 494 7.12 -2.70 17.61
N LEU A 495 7.65 -2.07 16.55
CA LEU A 495 8.36 -0.80 16.65
C LEU A 495 7.39 0.40 16.58
N ILE A 496 6.77 0.73 17.71
CA ILE A 496 5.82 1.85 17.81
C ILE A 496 6.59 3.17 18.07
N LYS A 497 6.62 4.06 17.07
CA LYS A 497 7.38 5.34 17.13
C LYS A 497 6.82 6.38 18.12
N VAL A 498 5.52 6.33 18.41
CA VAL A 498 4.82 7.22 19.33
C VAL A 498 4.04 6.33 20.29
N PRO A 499 4.42 6.23 21.58
CA PRO A 499 3.74 5.34 22.52
C PRO A 499 2.22 5.57 22.56
N PRO A 500 1.39 4.51 22.53
CA PRO A 500 -0.05 4.68 22.62
C PRO A 500 -0.48 5.01 24.05
N LYS A 501 -1.14 6.15 24.25
CA LYS A 501 -1.91 6.42 25.47
C LYS A 501 -3.30 5.77 25.40
N ARG A 502 -3.85 5.61 24.19
CA ARG A 502 -5.08 4.86 23.92
C ARG A 502 -4.90 3.85 22.78
N VAL A 503 -5.36 2.63 23.03
CA VAL A 503 -5.30 1.50 22.10
C VAL A 503 -6.72 1.13 21.67
N GLY A 504 -6.94 1.04 20.36
CA GLY A 504 -8.16 0.52 19.76
C GLY A 504 -7.99 -0.93 19.34
N ILE A 505 -9.00 -1.77 19.54
CA ILE A 505 -9.01 -3.18 19.16
C ILE A 505 -10.23 -3.41 18.26
N PHE A 506 -9.99 -3.96 17.08
CA PHE A 506 -11.00 -4.31 16.08
C PHE A 506 -11.00 -5.80 15.82
N VAL A 507 -12.17 -6.43 15.82
CA VAL A 507 -12.38 -7.84 15.48
C VAL A 507 -13.24 -7.91 14.23
N ASP A 508 -12.69 -8.39 13.11
CA ASP A 508 -13.47 -8.79 11.94
C ASP A 508 -13.58 -10.32 11.94
N TYR A 509 -14.74 -10.81 12.37
CA TYR A 509 -15.03 -12.23 12.44
C TYR A 509 -15.24 -12.84 11.04
N ARG A 510 -15.57 -12.04 10.01
CA ARG A 510 -15.87 -12.52 8.65
C ARG A 510 -14.61 -12.87 7.87
N VAL A 511 -13.58 -12.02 7.93
CA VAL A 511 -12.28 -12.29 7.26
C VAL A 511 -11.29 -13.03 8.15
N GLY A 512 -11.60 -13.20 9.44
CA GLY A 512 -10.73 -13.84 10.40
C GLY A 512 -9.55 -12.94 10.79
N SER A 513 -9.80 -11.68 11.15
CA SER A 513 -8.73 -10.76 11.56
C SER A 513 -9.01 -10.01 12.86
N ILE A 514 -7.93 -9.68 13.57
CA ILE A 514 -7.95 -8.86 14.79
C ILE A 514 -6.87 -7.80 14.64
N SER A 515 -7.29 -6.54 14.55
CA SER A 515 -6.44 -5.38 14.25
C SER A 515 -6.32 -4.47 15.47
N PHE A 516 -5.11 -3.96 15.72
CA PHE A 516 -4.79 -3.08 16.84
C PHE A 516 -4.40 -1.69 16.32
N TYR A 517 -4.86 -0.64 17.00
CA TYR A 517 -4.64 0.75 16.59
C TYR A 517 -4.07 1.58 17.73
N ASN A 518 -3.14 2.47 17.39
CA ASN A 518 -2.70 3.54 18.25
C ASN A 518 -3.62 4.74 18.00
N VAL A 519 -4.63 4.93 18.85
CA VAL A 519 -5.62 6.00 18.68
C VAL A 519 -4.94 7.38 18.83
N THR A 520 -3.95 7.46 19.72
CA THR A 520 -3.07 8.63 19.93
C THR A 520 -2.38 9.10 18.65
N ALA A 521 -1.81 8.16 17.88
CA ALA A 521 -1.08 8.45 16.64
C ALA A 521 -1.94 8.28 15.36
N ARG A 522 -3.20 7.85 15.51
CA ARG A 522 -4.13 7.46 14.44
C ARG A 522 -3.56 6.45 13.43
N SER A 523 -2.76 5.49 13.91
CA SER A 523 -2.13 4.45 13.08
C SER A 523 -2.59 3.04 13.47
N CYS A 524 -2.52 2.09 12.54
CA CYS A 524 -2.48 0.68 12.91
C CYS A 524 -1.17 0.39 13.71
N ILE A 525 -1.21 -0.62 14.58
CA ILE A 525 -0.08 -1.16 15.36
C ILE A 525 0.32 -2.53 14.80
N TYR A 526 -0.65 -3.44 14.68
CA TYR A 526 -0.46 -4.82 14.26
C TYR A 526 -1.82 -5.43 13.87
N THR A 527 -1.82 -6.43 12.99
CA THR A 527 -3.03 -7.20 12.68
C THR A 527 -2.70 -8.69 12.61
N PHE A 528 -3.47 -9.51 13.32
CA PHE A 528 -3.53 -10.95 13.09
C PHE A 528 -4.49 -11.19 11.92
N THR A 529 -4.04 -11.87 10.86
CA THR A 529 -4.84 -12.15 9.65
C THR A 529 -5.09 -13.65 9.48
N SER A 530 -6.05 -14.01 8.61
CA SER A 530 -6.39 -15.40 8.24
C SER A 530 -6.70 -16.37 9.40
N CYS A 531 -7.10 -15.84 10.56
CA CYS A 531 -7.35 -16.59 11.77
C CYS A 531 -8.69 -17.35 11.70
N ARG A 532 -8.66 -18.66 11.96
CA ARG A 532 -9.86 -19.52 11.94
C ARG A 532 -10.57 -19.47 13.29
N PHE A 533 -11.48 -18.52 13.46
CA PHE A 533 -12.34 -18.45 14.65
C PHE A 533 -13.39 -19.57 14.61
N SER A 534 -13.33 -20.47 15.61
CA SER A 534 -14.16 -21.67 15.72
C SER A 534 -15.30 -21.54 16.74
N GLU A 535 -15.36 -20.41 17.46
CA GLU A 535 -16.09 -20.23 18.72
C GLU A 535 -16.17 -18.74 19.08
N PRO A 536 -17.07 -18.31 20.00
CA PRO A 536 -17.15 -16.91 20.38
C PRO A 536 -15.83 -16.36 20.93
N LEU A 537 -15.52 -15.14 20.53
CA LEU A 537 -14.41 -14.35 21.06
C LEU A 537 -14.89 -13.42 22.18
N GLN A 538 -14.02 -13.11 23.13
CA GLN A 538 -14.26 -12.14 24.21
C GLN A 538 -13.06 -11.18 24.30
N PRO A 539 -13.28 -9.91 24.67
CA PRO A 539 -12.20 -9.01 25.05
C PRO A 539 -11.41 -9.57 26.25
N ILE A 540 -10.09 -9.33 26.28
CA ILE A 540 -9.21 -9.71 27.39
C ILE A 540 -8.28 -8.56 27.77
N PHE A 541 -8.11 -8.34 29.07
CA PHE A 541 -7.37 -7.22 29.64
C PHE A 541 -6.41 -7.70 30.75
N SER A 542 -5.21 -7.12 30.81
CA SER A 542 -4.31 -7.20 31.97
C SER A 542 -3.71 -5.82 32.27
N PRO A 543 -3.88 -5.27 33.48
CA PRO A 543 -3.19 -4.04 33.87
C PRO A 543 -1.70 -4.25 34.21
N GLY A 544 -1.14 -5.44 34.02
CA GLY A 544 0.24 -5.77 34.37
C GLY A 544 0.52 -5.87 35.87
N THR A 545 1.81 -5.96 36.22
CA THR A 545 2.30 -5.88 37.62
C THR A 545 2.56 -4.42 38.00
N HIS A 546 2.77 -4.11 39.29
CA HIS A 546 2.94 -2.72 39.76
C HIS A 546 4.21 -1.99 39.29
N ASP A 547 5.23 -2.67 38.78
CA ASP A 547 6.53 -2.11 38.35
C ASP A 547 7.11 -1.07 39.33
N GLY A 548 7.34 -1.48 40.58
CA GLY A 548 7.86 -0.60 41.64
C GLY A 548 6.96 0.57 42.03
N GLY A 549 5.71 0.60 41.55
CA GLY A 549 4.75 1.69 41.72
C GLY A 549 4.40 2.40 40.39
N LYS A 550 5.26 2.31 39.37
CA LYS A 550 5.11 3.01 38.08
C LYS A 550 3.86 2.64 37.31
N ASN A 551 3.41 1.38 37.45
CA ASN A 551 2.33 0.81 36.63
C ASN A 551 1.00 0.65 37.40
N THR A 552 0.82 1.40 38.49
CA THR A 552 -0.34 1.30 39.39
C THR A 552 -1.65 1.85 38.83
N ALA A 553 -1.59 2.67 37.76
CA ALA A 553 -2.76 3.19 37.06
C ALA A 553 -3.64 2.07 36.45
N PRO A 554 -4.97 2.27 36.36
CA PRO A 554 -5.87 1.32 35.73
C PRO A 554 -5.73 1.29 34.20
N LEU A 555 -6.19 0.20 33.59
CA LEU A 555 -6.73 0.24 32.23
C LEU A 555 -8.17 0.74 32.30
N THR A 556 -8.60 1.62 31.39
CA THR A 556 -9.99 2.13 31.35
C THR A 556 -10.58 1.98 29.96
N ILE A 557 -11.70 1.26 29.83
CA ILE A 557 -12.45 1.12 28.59
C ILE A 557 -13.15 2.45 28.27
N CYS A 558 -12.92 3.00 27.08
CA CYS A 558 -13.47 4.30 26.67
C CYS A 558 -14.68 4.15 25.74
N PRO A 559 -15.70 5.01 25.87
CA PRO A 559 -16.69 5.19 24.81
C PRO A 559 -16.03 5.84 23.58
N VAL A 560 -16.49 5.47 22.39
CA VAL A 560 -15.99 6.05 21.13
C VAL A 560 -16.83 7.27 20.78
N GLY A 561 -16.17 8.42 20.54
CA GLY A 561 -16.84 9.68 20.25
C GLY A 561 -17.70 9.61 19.00
N GLY A 562 -19.02 9.49 19.17
CA GLY A 562 -19.98 9.21 18.10
C GLY A 562 -20.98 8.10 18.43
N GLN A 563 -20.69 7.26 19.44
CA GLN A 563 -21.73 6.46 20.09
C GLN A 563 -22.77 7.39 20.73
N GLY A 564 -24.05 7.07 20.57
CA GLY A 564 -25.11 7.65 21.39
C GLY A 564 -25.05 7.11 22.82
N PRO A 565 -25.81 7.67 23.75
CA PRO A 565 -26.06 7.00 25.03
C PRO A 565 -26.83 5.70 24.79
N ASP A 566 -26.30 4.60 25.30
CA ASP A 566 -26.97 3.28 25.41
C ASP A 566 -28.01 3.28 26.56
#